data_AF-A0A962UZV4-F1
#
_entry.id   AF-A0A962UZV4-F1
#
_cell.length_a   1.000
_cell.length_b   1.000
_cell.length_c   1.000
_cell.angle_alpha   90.00
_cell.angle_beta   90.00
_cell.angle_gamma   90.00
#
_symmetry.space_group_name_H-M   'P 1'
#
loop_
_entity.id
_entity.type
_entity.pdbx_description
1 polymer ?
#
loop_
_entity_poly.entity_id
_entity_poly.type
_entity_poly.pdbx_seq_one_letter_code
_entity_poly.pdbx_strand_id
1 'polypeptide(L)'
;MATERTLRLRLSAYERGLIWDYGYPFEDLRRQLQALAENDDEHVVTIDPYYLDHLLADLVRSMKRANSRLLDELDELYDNIASQAAEQGHHVL
;
A
#
# COMPACT_ATOMS: atom_id res chain seq x y z
N MET A 1 4.17 13.55 -22.44
CA MET A 1 5.18 12.53 -22.05
C MET A 1 5.45 12.76 -20.58
N ALA A 2 4.56 12.30 -19.70
CA ALA A 2 4.80 12.39 -18.27
C ALA A 2 5.90 11.38 -17.94
N THR A 3 7.00 11.84 -17.35
CA THR A 3 7.98 10.95 -16.74
C THR A 3 7.26 10.15 -15.66
N GLU A 4 6.90 8.90 -15.97
CA GLU A 4 6.26 7.93 -15.07
C GLU A 4 7.22 7.65 -13.90
N ARG A 5 7.14 8.48 -12.87
CA ARG A 5 7.85 8.23 -11.61
C ARG A 5 7.07 7.14 -10.89
N THR A 6 7.55 5.90 -10.94
CA THR A 6 6.96 4.78 -10.21
C THR A 6 7.73 4.57 -8.90
N LEU A 7 7.00 4.41 -7.80
CA LEU A 7 7.52 4.03 -6.49
C LEU A 7 7.48 2.51 -6.35
N ARG A 8 8.41 1.97 -5.57
CA ARG A 8 8.51 0.53 -5.26
C ARG A 8 8.11 0.32 -3.81
N LEU A 9 7.10 -0.51 -3.57
CA LEU A 9 6.69 -0.89 -2.23
C LEU A 9 7.03 -2.35 -2.00
N ARG A 10 7.78 -2.62 -0.94
CA ARG A 10 8.09 -3.95 -0.45
C ARG A 10 7.01 -4.33 0.57
N LEU A 11 6.27 -5.39 0.26
CA LEU A 11 5.08 -5.81 0.98
C LEU A 11 5.15 -7.30 1.33
N SER A 12 4.94 -7.60 2.61
CA SER A 12 4.74 -8.95 3.11
C SER A 12 3.39 -9.54 2.67
N ALA A 13 3.23 -10.86 2.77
CA ALA A 13 1.96 -11.51 2.49
C ALA A 13 0.80 -10.93 3.32
N TYR A 14 1.09 -10.59 4.57
CA TYR A 14 0.12 -9.99 5.49
C TYR A 14 -0.34 -8.60 5.04
N GLU A 15 0.61 -7.72 4.73
CA GLU A 15 0.33 -6.36 4.25
C GLU A 15 -0.42 -6.36 2.93
N ARG A 16 -0.11 -7.30 2.02
CA ARG A 16 -0.85 -7.49 0.78
C ARG A 16 -2.33 -7.84 1.04
N GLY A 17 -2.60 -8.67 2.04
CA GLY A 17 -3.96 -8.97 2.49
C GLY A 17 -4.69 -7.73 3.02
N LEU A 18 -4.02 -6.95 3.89
CA LEU A 18 -4.60 -5.71 4.41
C LEU A 18 -4.89 -4.69 3.31
N ILE A 19 -3.99 -4.52 2.33
CA ILE A 19 -4.23 -3.65 1.17
C ILE A 19 -5.42 -4.15 0.38
N TRP A 20 -5.53 -5.46 0.14
CA TRP A 20 -6.64 -6.04 -0.60
C TRP A 20 -8.00 -5.77 0.07
N ASP A 21 -8.07 -5.95 1.39
CA ASP A 21 -9.30 -5.85 2.15
C ASP A 21 -9.68 -4.40 2.51
N TYR A 22 -8.69 -3.53 2.74
CA TYR A 22 -8.90 -2.20 3.34
C TYR A 22 -8.31 -1.03 2.56
N GLY A 23 -7.43 -1.29 1.58
CA GLY A 23 -6.75 -0.26 0.78
C GLY A 23 -7.40 0.02 -0.58
N TYR A 24 -8.44 -0.73 -0.96
CA TYR A 24 -9.19 -0.55 -2.22
C TYR A 24 -8.27 -0.42 -3.45
N PRO A 25 -7.40 -1.42 -3.72
CA PRO A 25 -6.35 -1.28 -4.71
C PRO A 25 -6.92 -1.03 -6.11
N PHE A 26 -6.38 -0.02 -6.78
CA PHE A 26 -6.64 0.26 -8.18
C PHE A 26 -6.20 -0.91 -9.08
N GLU A 27 -6.69 -0.94 -10.33
CA GLU A 27 -6.62 -2.12 -11.19
C GLU A 27 -5.19 -2.66 -11.39
N ASP A 28 -4.19 -1.79 -11.59
CA ASP A 28 -2.80 -2.21 -11.77
C ASP A 28 -2.17 -2.78 -10.50
N LEU A 29 -2.41 -2.18 -9.33
CA LEU A 29 -1.96 -2.75 -8.06
C LEU A 29 -2.68 -4.07 -7.78
N ARG A 30 -3.97 -4.14 -8.08
CA ARG A 30 -4.77 -5.36 -7.91
C ARG A 30 -4.24 -6.52 -8.75
N ARG A 31 -3.89 -6.27 -10.02
CA ARG A 31 -3.26 -7.27 -10.90
C ARG A 31 -1.90 -7.71 -10.37
N GLN A 32 -1.08 -6.77 -9.89
CA GLN A 32 0.20 -7.10 -9.28
C GLN A 32 0.01 -8.01 -8.06
N LEU A 33 -0.88 -7.65 -7.13
CA LEU A 33 -1.18 -8.46 -5.95
C LEU A 33 -1.70 -9.86 -6.30
N GLN A 34 -2.55 -9.98 -7.34
CA GLN A 34 -3.06 -11.28 -7.82
C GLN A 34 -2.00 -12.16 -8.49
N ALA A 35 -0.98 -11.56 -9.09
CA ALA A 35 0.10 -12.29 -9.76
C ALA A 35 1.11 -12.89 -8.76
N LEU A 36 1.05 -12.48 -7.49
CA LEU A 36 1.94 -12.96 -6.44
C LEU A 36 1.37 -14.24 -5.84
N ALA A 37 2.23 -15.24 -5.64
CA ALA A 37 1.83 -16.48 -4.98
C ALA A 37 1.56 -16.22 -3.49
N GLU A 38 0.56 -16.91 -2.92
CA GLU A 38 0.18 -16.76 -1.50
C GLU A 38 1.33 -17.08 -0.51
N ASN A 39 2.36 -17.82 -0.94
CA ASN A 39 3.45 -18.31 -0.09
C ASN A 39 4.76 -17.50 -0.16
N ASP A 40 4.78 -16.37 -0.87
CA ASP A 40 6.00 -15.57 -0.99
C ASP A 40 6.04 -14.50 0.11
N ASP A 41 7.02 -14.62 1.02
CA ASP A 41 7.08 -13.84 2.24
C ASP A 41 7.19 -12.33 1.99
N GLU A 42 7.82 -11.89 0.90
CA GLU A 42 8.06 -10.47 0.66
C GLU A 42 8.22 -10.10 -0.82
N HIS A 43 7.37 -9.20 -1.32
CA HIS A 43 7.32 -8.86 -2.73
C HIS A 43 7.34 -7.37 -2.98
N VAL A 44 8.00 -6.98 -4.08
CA VAL A 44 8.03 -5.59 -4.53
C VAL A 44 6.93 -5.36 -5.55
N VAL A 45 6.01 -4.45 -5.24
CA VAL A 45 5.03 -3.92 -6.19
C VAL A 45 5.43 -2.51 -6.62
N THR A 46 4.99 -2.11 -7.80
CA THR A 46 5.18 -0.76 -8.32
C THR A 46 3.87 0.01 -8.30
N ILE A 47 3.93 1.28 -7.88
CA ILE A 47 2.78 2.16 -7.74
C ILE A 47 3.16 3.58 -8.18
N ASP A 48 2.28 4.24 -8.92
CA ASP A 48 2.46 5.65 -9.23
C ASP A 48 2.08 6.51 -8.00
N PRO A 49 2.83 7.59 -7.69
CA PRO A 49 2.63 8.46 -6.55
C PRO A 49 1.19 8.96 -6.37
N TYR A 50 0.48 9.26 -7.47
CA TYR A 50 -0.90 9.68 -7.40
C TYR A 50 -1.79 8.59 -6.77
N TYR A 51 -1.61 7.35 -7.18
CA TYR A 51 -2.37 6.23 -6.63
C TYR A 51 -1.89 5.81 -5.24
N LEU A 52 -0.62 6.07 -4.91
CA LEU A 52 -0.11 5.89 -3.55
C LEU A 52 -0.85 6.80 -2.56
N ASP A 53 -1.00 8.08 -2.90
CA ASP A 53 -1.69 9.04 -2.04
C ASP A 53 -3.17 8.64 -1.83
N HIS A 54 -3.83 8.12 -2.88
CA HIS A 54 -5.18 7.56 -2.77
C HIS A 54 -5.25 6.32 -1.89
N LEU A 55 -4.32 5.37 -2.06
CA LEU A 55 -4.23 4.17 -1.23
C LEU A 55 -4.11 4.54 0.25
N LEU A 56 -3.23 5.48 0.59
CA LEU A 56 -3.03 5.94 1.97
C LEU A 56 -4.27 6.66 2.52
N ALA A 57 -4.96 7.46 1.70
CA ALA A 57 -6.21 8.09 2.11
C ALA A 57 -7.32 7.05 2.38
N ASP A 58 -7.39 5.99 1.58
CA ASP A 58 -8.34 4.89 1.78
C ASP A 58 -8.00 4.06 3.03
N LEU A 59 -6.72 3.84 3.32
CA LEU A 59 -6.30 3.22 4.59
C LEU A 59 -6.73 4.07 5.79
N VAL A 60 -6.51 5.40 5.76
CA VAL A 60 -6.99 6.31 6.81
C VAL A 60 -8.51 6.26 6.96
N ARG A 61 -9.25 6.14 5.85
CA ARG A 61 -10.70 5.97 5.89
C ARG A 61 -11.11 4.64 6.53
N SER A 62 -10.38 3.57 6.27
CA SER A 62 -10.59 2.24 6.87
C SER A 62 -10.27 2.25 8.37
N MET A 63 -9.17 2.88 8.78
CA MET A 63 -8.78 3.07 10.18
C MET A 63 -9.88 3.75 11.02
N LYS A 64 -10.56 4.76 10.48
CA LYS A 64 -11.69 5.44 11.15
C LYS A 64 -12.87 4.53 11.49
N ARG A 65 -12.95 3.35 10.88
CA ARG A 65 -14.01 2.35 11.08
C ARG A 65 -13.50 1.05 11.70
N ALA A 66 -12.19 0.95 11.94
CA ALA A 66 -11.55 -0.23 12.48
C ALA A 66 -11.82 -0.38 13.99
N ASN A 67 -11.78 -1.62 14.48
CA ASN A 67 -11.65 -1.88 15.91
C ASN A 67 -10.19 -1.69 16.33
N SER A 68 -9.91 -1.67 17.64
CA SER A 68 -8.56 -1.37 18.16
C SER A 68 -7.46 -2.27 17.59
N ARG A 69 -7.72 -3.57 17.42
CA ARG A 69 -6.72 -4.50 16.87
C ARG A 69 -6.42 -4.21 15.40
N LEU A 70 -7.46 -4.06 14.59
CA LEU A 70 -7.31 -3.76 13.16
C LEU A 70 -6.75 -2.35 12.95
N LEU A 71 -7.01 -1.41 13.85
CA LEU A 71 -6.45 -0.08 13.79
C LEU A 71 -4.92 -0.13 13.88
N ASP A 72 -4.37 -0.84 14.86
CA ASP A 72 -2.92 -1.00 15.02
C ASP A 72 -2.28 -1.63 13.77
N GLU A 73 -2.92 -2.66 13.21
CA GLU A 73 -2.46 -3.35 12.00
C GLU A 73 -2.47 -2.44 10.75
N LEU A 74 -3.47 -1.55 10.63
CA LEU A 74 -3.59 -0.61 9.51
C LEU A 74 -2.67 0.62 9.68
N ASP A 75 -2.43 1.04 10.91
CA ASP A 75 -1.52 2.15 11.25
C ASP A 75 -0.07 1.74 10.94
N GLU A 76 0.33 0.53 11.34
CA GLU A 76 1.65 -0.03 11.00
C GLU A 76 1.86 -0.15 9.48
N LEU A 77 0.83 -0.60 8.74
CA LEU A 77 0.86 -0.64 7.29
C LEU A 77 1.03 0.76 6.67
N TYR A 78 0.26 1.74 7.16
CA TYR A 78 0.32 3.12 6.68
C TYR A 78 1.74 3.68 6.87
N ASP A 79 2.29 3.54 8.07
CA ASP A 79 3.62 4.04 8.41
C ASP A 79 4.72 3.37 7.58
N ASN A 80 4.64 2.06 7.36
CA ASN A 80 5.59 1.35 6.51
C ASN A 80 5.56 1.89 5.06
N ILE A 81 4.38 1.98 4.45
CA ILE A 81 4.22 2.49 3.08
C ILE A 81 4.70 3.94 2.98
N ALA A 82 4.31 4.80 3.92
CA ALA A 82 4.72 6.21 3.96
C ALA A 82 6.24 6.37 4.10
N SER A 83 6.87 5.55 4.94
CA SER A 83 8.32 5.55 5.14
C SER A 83 9.06 5.17 3.85
N GLN A 84 8.63 4.09 3.18
CA GLN A 84 9.21 3.65 1.91
C GLN A 84 9.05 4.69 0.80
N ALA A 85 7.92 5.41 0.77
CA ALA A 85 7.69 6.49 -0.18
C ALA A 85 8.62 7.69 0.08
N ALA A 86 8.80 8.06 1.36
CA ALA A 86 9.68 9.15 1.77
C ALA A 86 11.15 8.86 1.42
N GLU A 87 11.62 7.62 1.60
CA GLU A 87 12.96 7.17 1.18
C GLU A 87 13.19 7.31 -0.34
N GLN A 88 12.10 7.23 -1.12
CA GLN A 88 12.11 7.41 -2.56
C GLN A 88 11.84 8.87 -2.99
N GLY A 89 11.84 9.80 -2.02
CA GLY A 89 11.64 11.23 -2.22
C GLY A 89 10.20 11.63 -2.55
N HIS A 90 9.22 10.81 -2.18
CA HIS A 90 7.79 11.15 -2.22
C HIS A 90 7.31 11.37 -0.79
N HIS A 91 7.05 12.63 -0.45
CA HIS A 91 6.49 12.99 0.85
C HIS A 91 4.98 12.99 0.76
N VAL A 92 4.36 12.08 1.50
CA VAL A 92 2.91 12.01 1.66
C VAL A 92 2.42 13.22 2.46
N LEU A 93 1.32 13.81 1.98
CA LEU A 93 0.76 15.09 2.44
C LEU A 93 -0.05 14.98 3.73
#